data_AF-A0A6S6ZQ02-F1
#
_entry.id   AF-A0A6S6ZQ02-F1
#
_cell.length_a   1.000
_cell.length_b   1.000
_cell.length_c   1.000
_cell.angle_alpha   90.00
_cell.angle_beta   90.00
_cell.angle_gamma   90.00
#
_symmetry.space_group_name_H-M   'P 1'
#
loop_
_entity.id
_entity.type
_entity.pdbx_description
1 polymer ?
#
loop_
_entity_poly.entity_id
_entity_poly.type
_entity_poly.pdbx_seq_one_letter_code
_entity_poly.pdbx_strand_id
1 'polypeptide(L)' 'MDITQKPMSTDGDAAAAMVTYGGSFMRLVGLAWQAADPMNQARLKEAFRPEFDRYRADAATLAHYQGLAREAELAGRN' A
#
# COMPACT_ATOMS: atom_id res chain seq x y z
N MET A 1 -19.02 -13.54 16.28
CA MET A 1 -17.59 -13.19 16.38
C MET A 1 -17.27 -12.39 15.15
N ASP A 2 -17.29 -11.06 15.29
CA ASP A 2 -16.89 -10.14 14.23
C ASP A 2 -15.40 -10.35 13.94
N ILE A 3 -15.12 -10.94 12.79
CA ILE A 3 -13.80 -10.93 12.18
C ILE A 3 -13.59 -9.53 11.61
N THR A 4 -13.09 -8.60 12.43
CA THR A 4 -12.68 -7.27 12.00
C THR A 4 -11.60 -7.46 10.93
N GLN A 5 -12.03 -7.46 9.67
CA GLN A 5 -11.17 -7.64 8.51
C GLN A 5 -10.31 -6.37 8.43
N LYS A 6 -9.11 -6.42 9.03
CA LYS A 6 -8.09 -5.39 8.83
C LYS A 6 -8.02 -5.16 7.32
N PRO A 7 -8.19 -3.93 6.81
CA PRO A 7 -8.19 -3.70 5.37
C PRO A 7 -6.88 -4.26 4.83
N MET A 8 -6.96 -5.40 4.15
CA MET A 8 -5.80 -6.04 3.57
C MET A 8 -5.41 -5.16 2.41
N SER A 9 -4.41 -4.29 2.63
CA SER A 9 -3.88 -3.44 1.57
C SER A 9 -3.55 -4.29 0.35
N THR A 10 -3.92 -3.78 -0.81
CA THR A 10 -3.82 -4.48 -2.09
C THR A 10 -2.38 -4.40 -2.63
N ASP A 11 -2.09 -5.18 -3.68
CA ASP A 11 -0.83 -5.02 -4.42
C ASP A 11 -0.72 -3.62 -5.04
N GLY A 12 -1.86 -3.02 -5.41
CA GLY A 12 -1.93 -1.64 -5.89
C GLY A 12 -1.52 -0.63 -4.81
N ASP A 13 -1.93 -0.85 -3.56
CA ASP A 13 -1.54 0.01 -2.43
C ASP A 13 -0.04 -0.10 -2.15
N ALA A 14 0.52 -1.32 -2.24
CA ALA A 14 1.95 -1.54 -2.12
C ALA A 14 2.71 -0.81 -3.24
N ALA A 15 2.28 -0.92 -4.50
CA ALA A 15 2.89 -0.23 -5.63
C ALA A 15 2.80 1.31 -5.48
N ALA A 16 1.65 1.84 -5.02
CA ALA A 16 1.49 3.26 -4.74
C ALA A 16 2.42 3.73 -3.61
N ALA A 17 2.57 2.93 -2.55
CA ALA A 17 3.50 3.20 -1.45
C ALA A 17 4.97 3.17 -1.93
N MET A 18 5.34 2.26 -2.84
CA MET A 18 6.66 2.25 -3.48
C MET A 18 6.93 3.54 -4.27
N VAL A 19 5.94 4.05 -5.02
CA VAL A 19 6.07 5.30 -5.79
C VAL A 19 6.25 6.51 -4.87
N THR A 20 5.52 6.53 -3.75
CA THR A 20 5.42 7.70 -2.87
C THR A 20 6.55 7.76 -1.85
N TYR A 21 6.88 6.63 -1.23
CA TYR A 21 7.78 6.54 -0.08
C TYR A 21 9.03 5.69 -0.36
N GLY A 22 9.12 5.06 -1.54
CA GLY A 22 10.28 4.29 -1.94
C GLY A 22 11.47 5.16 -2.34
N GLY A 23 12.66 4.59 -2.20
CA GLY A 23 13.87 5.14 -2.82
C GLY A 23 13.79 5.07 -4.36
N SER A 24 14.72 5.70 -5.06
CA SER A 24 14.68 5.89 -6.52
C SER A 24 14.37 4.63 -7.31
N PHE A 25 14.97 3.49 -6.94
CA PHE A 25 14.72 2.22 -7.61
C PHE A 25 13.29 1.68 -7.36
N MET A 26 12.85 1.64 -6.10
CA MET A 26 11.51 1.14 -5.77
C MET A 26 10.42 2.01 -6.37
N ARG A 27 10.64 3.32 -6.48
CA ARG A 27 9.73 4.21 -7.21
C ARG A 27 9.56 3.78 -8.67
N LEU A 28 10.65 3.42 -9.35
CA LEU A 28 10.58 2.93 -10.74
C LEU A 28 9.85 1.58 -10.83
N VAL A 29 10.10 0.68 -9.89
CA VAL A 29 9.38 -0.62 -9.81
C VAL A 29 7.88 -0.40 -9.62
N GLY A 30 7.48 0.51 -8.72
CA GLY A 30 6.07 0.85 -8.50
C GLY A 30 5.41 1.46 -9.75
N LEU A 31 6.09 2.39 -10.42
CA LEU A 31 5.61 2.97 -11.68
C LEU A 31 5.50 1.93 -12.80
N ALA A 32 6.49 1.06 -12.93
CA ALA A 32 6.48 -0.02 -13.92
C ALA A 32 5.32 -1.00 -13.67
N TRP A 33 5.05 -1.33 -12.41
CA TRP A 33 3.92 -2.18 -12.04
C TRP A 33 2.57 -1.53 -12.38
N GLN A 34 2.40 -0.24 -12.07
CA GLN A 34 1.17 0.50 -12.38
C GLN A 34 0.88 0.61 -13.89
N ALA A 35 1.93 0.68 -14.71
CA ALA A 35 1.82 0.75 -16.17
C ALA A 35 1.70 -0.63 -16.84
N ALA A 36 1.98 -1.72 -16.12
CA ALA A 36 2.01 -3.07 -16.66
C ALA A 36 0.60 -3.67 -16.83
N ASP A 37 0.46 -4.56 -17.81
CA ASP A 37 -0.69 -5.46 -17.92
C ASP A 37 -0.72 -6.51 -16.78
N PRO A 38 -1.85 -7.20 -16.54
CA PRO A 38 -1.99 -8.12 -15.40
C PRO A 38 -0.95 -9.24 -15.34
N MET A 39 -0.47 -9.75 -16.49
CA MET A 39 0.55 -10.79 -16.51
C MET A 39 1.89 -10.24 -16.02
N ASN A 40 2.28 -9.07 -16.51
CA ASN A 40 3.51 -8.40 -16.11
C ASN A 40 3.45 -7.86 -14.67
N GLN A 41 2.29 -7.43 -14.19
CA GLN A 41 2.06 -7.12 -12.78
C GLN A 41 2.37 -8.31 -11.87
N ALA A 42 1.86 -9.51 -12.22
CA ALA A 42 2.13 -10.72 -11.45
C ALA A 42 3.62 -11.08 -11.45
N ARG A 43 4.30 -10.95 -12.60
CA ARG A 43 5.75 -11.20 -12.72
C ARG A 43 6.59 -10.24 -11.89
N LEU A 44 6.27 -8.94 -11.95
CA LEU A 44 6.96 -7.92 -11.16
C LEU A 44 6.72 -8.12 -9.67
N LYS A 45 5.49 -8.45 -9.26
CA LYS A 45 5.16 -8.78 -7.88
C LYS A 45 5.98 -9.97 -7.38
N GLU A 46 6.06 -11.04 -8.15
CA GLU A 46 6.81 -12.23 -7.73
C GLU A 46 8.32 -11.98 -7.67
N ALA A 47 8.86 -11.21 -8.63
CA ALA A 47 10.28 -10.85 -8.65
C ALA A 47 10.72 -9.98 -7.47
N PHE A 48 9.83 -9.10 -6.97
CA PHE A 48 10.09 -8.18 -5.86
C PHE A 48 9.18 -8.46 -4.65
N ARG A 49 8.85 -9.73 -4.43
CA ARG A 49 7.83 -10.12 -3.45
C ARG A 49 8.12 -9.65 -2.02
N PRO A 50 9.35 -9.74 -1.49
CA PRO A 50 9.66 -9.21 -0.16
C PRO A 50 9.35 -7.72 -0.03
N GLU A 51 9.64 -6.94 -1.07
CA GLU A 51 9.36 -5.50 -1.08
C GLU A 51 7.86 -5.23 -1.17
N PHE A 52 7.13 -5.94 -2.04
CA PHE A 52 5.68 -5.84 -2.12
C PHE A 52 5.01 -6.14 -0.77
N ASP A 53 5.44 -7.20 -0.09
CA ASP A 53 4.90 -7.57 1.22
C ASP A 53 5.21 -6.51 2.28
N ARG A 54 6.42 -5.94 2.28
CA ARG A 54 6.79 -4.83 3.19
C ARG A 54 5.96 -3.59 2.92
N TYR A 55 5.91 -3.11 1.68
CA TYR A 55 5.17 -1.90 1.33
C TYR A 55 3.65 -2.07 1.51
N ARG A 56 3.12 -3.30 1.38
CA ARG A 56 1.73 -3.61 1.73
C ARG A 56 1.46 -3.42 3.23
N ALA A 57 2.37 -3.89 4.09
CA ALA A 57 2.26 -3.70 5.54
C ALA A 57 2.39 -2.23 5.94
N ASP A 58 3.31 -1.50 5.30
CA ASP A 58 3.50 -0.06 5.52
C ASP A 58 2.24 0.73 5.10
N ALA A 59 1.65 0.40 3.93
CA ALA A 59 0.42 1.02 3.45
C ALA A 59 -0.77 0.76 4.40
N ALA A 60 -0.91 -0.46 4.90
CA ALA A 60 -1.97 -0.80 5.86
C ALA A 60 -1.82 -0.02 7.17
N THR A 61 -0.59 0.14 7.64
CA THR A 61 -0.27 0.90 8.85
C THR A 61 -0.56 2.39 8.66
N LEU A 62 -0.20 2.96 7.52
CA LEU A 62 -0.48 4.35 7.21
C LEU A 62 -1.98 4.63 7.13
N ALA A 63 -2.74 3.77 6.43
CA ALA A 63 -4.19 3.90 6.33
C ALA A 63 -4.87 3.86 7.70
N HIS A 64 -4.38 3.02 8.61
CA HIS A 64 -4.87 2.95 9.98
C HIS A 64 -4.67 4.28 10.73
N TYR A 65 -3.46 4.87 10.68
CA TYR A 65 -3.19 6.15 11.33
C TYR A 65 -3.96 7.32 10.72
N GLN A 66 -4.15 7.33 9.39
CA GLN A 66 -4.96 8.33 8.72
C GLN A 66 -6.44 8.25 9.15
N GLY A 67 -6.96 7.03 9.35
CA GLY A 67 -8.31 6.81 9.90
C GLY A 67 -8.44 7.42 11.30
N LEU A 68 -7.51 7.11 12.21
CA LEU A 68 -7.51 7.64 13.57
C LEU A 68 -7.42 9.18 13.61
N ALA A 69 -6.56 9.77 12.78
CA ALA A 69 -6.43 11.23 12.69
C ALA A 69 -7.75 11.88 12.24
N ARG A 70 -8.42 11.29 11.25
CA ARG A 70 -9.70 11.77 10.74
C ARG A 70 -10.81 11.70 11.78
N GLU A 71 -10.86 10.63 12.57
CA GLU A 71 -11.81 10.49 13.68
C GLU A 71 -11.57 11.53 14.77
N ALA A 72 -10.30 11.79 15.11
CA ALA A 72 -9.93 12.83 16.06
C ALA A 72 -10.30 14.24 15.58
N GLU A 73 -10.11 14.55 14.30
CA GLU A 73 -10.53 15.82 13.69
C GLU A 73 -12.05 16.03 13.74
N LEU A 74 -12.83 14.96 13.53
CA LEU A 74 -14.30 15.01 13.60
C LEU A 74 -14.78 15.18 15.05
N ALA A 75 -14.14 14.48 15.99
CA ALA A 75 -14.48 14.57 17.41
C ALA A 75 -14.16 15.95 18.01
N GLY A 76 -13.10 16.62 17.55
CA GLY A 76 -12.76 17.98 18.01
C GLY A 76 -13.57 19.11 17.36
N ARG A 77 -14.40 18.80 16.35
CA ARG A 77 -15.29 19.78 15.68
C ARG A 77 -16.74 19.76 16.21
N ASN A 78 -17.07 18.83 17.11
CA ASN A 78 -18.35 18.73 17.81
C ASN A 78 -18.22 19.24 19.24
#